data_AF-A0A950KPN8-F1
#
_entry.id   AF-A0A950KPN8-F1
#
_cell.length_a   1.000
_cell.length_b   1.000
_cell.length_c   1.000
_cell.angle_alpha   90.00
_cell.angle_beta   90.00
_cell.angle_gamma   90.00
#
_symmetry.space_group_name_H-M   'P 1'
#
loop_
_entity.id
_entity.type
_entity.pdbx_description
1 polymer ?
#
loop_
_entity_poly.entity_id
_entity_poly.type
_entity_poly.pdbx_seq_one_letter_code
_entity_poly.pdbx_strand_id
1 'polypeptide(L)'
;MSHEENLRKERKSFTDVVQSSRADNIYLVRGNDSTSRHAWYYVMVDKMKKRLFEIDAKKGQINLTDYGKILYSAYGQDPPDDIKKKMKDEYGFEE
;
A
#
# COMPACT_ATOMS: atom_id res chain seq x y z
N MET A 1 40.55 -16.13 -21.42
CA MET A 1 39.78 -14.88 -21.28
C MET A 1 38.31 -15.25 -21.36
N SER A 2 37.63 -15.28 -20.21
CA SER A 2 36.18 -15.48 -20.01
C SER A 2 36.02 -16.00 -18.59
N HIS A 3 35.93 -15.14 -17.57
CA HIS A 3 35.45 -15.48 -16.21
C HIS A 3 35.23 -14.20 -15.37
N GLU A 4 34.87 -13.08 -16.01
CA GLU A 4 34.62 -11.81 -15.34
C GLU A 4 33.14 -11.44 -15.36
N GLU A 5 32.28 -12.45 -15.24
CA GLU A 5 30.85 -12.29 -15.07
C GLU A 5 30.48 -12.95 -13.75
N ASN A 6 29.70 -12.26 -12.92
CA ASN A 6 29.12 -12.72 -11.64
C ASN A 6 29.93 -12.48 -10.36
N LEU A 7 30.14 -11.22 -9.98
CA LEU A 7 30.00 -10.88 -8.55
C LEU A 7 29.54 -9.43 -8.29
N ARG A 8 28.47 -9.00 -8.97
CA ARG A 8 27.66 -7.87 -8.51
C ARG A 8 26.45 -8.41 -7.76
N LYS A 9 26.69 -9.12 -6.65
CA LYS A 9 25.63 -9.40 -5.67
C LYS A 9 25.42 -8.10 -4.90
N GLU A 10 24.61 -7.25 -5.50
CA GLU A 10 24.24 -5.93 -5.00
C GLU A 10 23.80 -6.05 -3.54
N ARG A 11 24.53 -5.33 -2.69
CA ARG A 11 24.15 -5.05 -1.31
C ARG A 11 22.77 -4.44 -1.38
N LYS A 12 21.73 -5.22 -1.05
CA LYS A 12 20.37 -4.69 -0.82
C LYS A 12 20.52 -3.51 0.14
N SER A 13 20.38 -2.33 -0.42
CA SER A 13 20.73 -1.07 0.23
C SER A 13 19.83 -0.92 1.45
N PHE A 14 20.36 -0.37 2.54
CA PHE A 14 19.59 -0.12 3.78
C PHE A 14 18.32 0.72 3.52
N THR A 15 18.29 1.46 2.41
CA THR A 15 17.13 2.20 1.90
C THR A 15 15.95 1.30 1.50
N ASP A 16 16.24 0.12 0.95
CA ASP A 16 15.25 -0.89 0.52
C ASP A 16 14.50 -1.50 1.72
N VAL A 17 15.21 -1.72 2.83
CA VAL A 17 14.66 -2.28 4.07
C VAL A 17 13.75 -1.28 4.80
N VAL A 18 14.12 0.00 4.78
CA VAL A 18 13.31 1.09 5.39
C VAL A 18 12.08 1.40 4.53
N GLN A 19 12.19 1.35 3.19
CA GLN A 19 11.04 1.49 2.29
C GLN A 19 10.08 0.30 2.39
N SER A 20 10.57 -0.95 2.40
CA SER A 20 9.74 -2.14 2.56
C SER A 20 8.89 -2.14 3.82
N SER A 21 9.42 -1.61 4.94
CA SER A 21 8.64 -1.54 6.19
C SER A 21 7.49 -0.53 6.16
N ARG A 22 7.53 0.46 5.26
CA ARG A 22 6.44 1.44 5.08
C ARG A 22 5.37 0.93 4.12
N ALA A 23 5.77 0.22 3.07
CA ALA A 23 4.86 -0.41 2.12
C ALA A 23 4.00 -1.52 2.74
N ASP A 24 4.55 -2.33 3.67
CA ASP A 24 3.84 -3.45 4.34
C ASP A 24 2.56 -3.02 5.11
N ASN A 25 2.46 -1.73 5.37
CA ASN A 25 1.39 -1.11 6.12
C ASN A 25 0.37 -0.40 5.24
N ILE A 26 0.56 -0.38 3.92
CA ILE A 26 -0.38 0.23 2.98
C ILE A 26 -1.40 -0.82 2.55
N TYR A 27 -2.66 -0.45 2.60
CA TYR A 27 -3.80 -1.30 2.23
C TYR A 27 -4.65 -0.58 1.19
N LEU A 28 -5.00 -1.30 0.13
CA LEU A 28 -6.04 -0.89 -0.80
C LEU A 28 -7.40 -1.37 -0.28
N VAL A 29 -8.25 -0.41 0.09
CA VAL A 29 -9.64 -0.67 0.46
C VAL A 29 -10.54 -0.24 -0.68
N ARG A 30 -11.39 -1.16 -1.12
CA ARG A 30 -12.42 -0.92 -2.15
C ARG A 30 -13.76 -0.95 -1.46
N GLY A 31 -14.56 0.09 -1.66
CA GLY A 31 -15.86 0.25 -1.03
C GLY A 31 -16.88 0.77 -2.02
N ASN A 32 -18.15 0.60 -1.65
CA ASN A 32 -19.24 1.29 -2.32
C ASN A 32 -19.60 2.49 -1.44
N ASP A 33 -19.50 3.68 -1.99
CA ASP A 33 -20.01 4.88 -1.33
C ASP A 33 -21.54 4.83 -1.24
N SER A 34 -22.13 5.59 -0.33
CA SER A 34 -23.59 5.71 -0.15
C SER A 34 -24.33 6.09 -1.44
N THR A 35 -23.63 6.67 -2.42
CA THR A 35 -24.16 7.02 -3.75
C THR A 35 -24.15 5.84 -4.75
N SER A 36 -23.92 4.62 -4.29
CA SER A 36 -23.72 3.42 -5.10
C SER A 36 -22.54 3.48 -6.08
N ARG A 37 -21.58 4.39 -5.84
CA ARG A 37 -20.37 4.52 -6.65
C ARG A 37 -19.26 3.71 -6.02
N HIS A 38 -18.57 2.92 -6.82
CA HIS A 38 -17.33 2.29 -6.38
C HIS A 38 -16.30 3.38 -6.07
N ALA A 39 -15.61 3.22 -4.96
CA ALA A 39 -14.50 4.07 -4.57
C ALA A 39 -13.40 3.19 -3.97
N TRP A 40 -12.17 3.63 -4.19
CA TRP A 40 -11.00 2.98 -3.63
C TRP A 40 -10.20 3.97 -2.78
N TYR A 41 -9.54 3.43 -1.77
CA TYR A 41 -8.83 4.18 -0.74
C TYR A 41 -7.53 3.45 -0.42
N TYR A 42 -6.41 4.12 -0.65
CA TYR A 42 -5.12 3.71 -0.12
C TYR A 42 -4.97 4.28 1.30
N VAL A 43 -4.82 3.39 2.27
CA VAL A 43 -4.59 3.76 3.67
C VAL A 43 -3.29 3.14 4.16
N MET A 44 -2.46 3.96 4.77
CA MET A 44 -1.30 3.51 5.52
C MET A 44 -1.73 3.26 6.97
N VAL A 45 -1.88 2.00 7.35
CA VAL A 45 -2.32 1.53 8.66
C VAL A 45 -1.13 1.37 9.59
N ASP A 46 -1.19 1.91 10.81
CA ASP A 46 -0.14 1.71 11.79
C ASP A 46 -0.01 0.23 12.19
N LYS A 47 1.22 -0.29 12.32
CA LYS A 47 1.47 -1.70 12.74
C LYS A 47 0.73 -2.10 14.02
N MET A 48 0.60 -1.17 14.97
CA MET A 48 -0.14 -1.42 16.22
C MET A 48 -1.65 -1.53 16.00
N LYS A 49 -2.18 -0.83 15.00
CA LYS A 49 -3.61 -0.77 14.67
C LYS A 49 -4.02 -1.74 13.56
N LYS A 50 -3.06 -2.30 12.81
CA LYS A 50 -3.25 -3.31 11.76
C LYS A 50 -4.17 -4.44 12.19
N ARG A 51 -3.97 -4.97 13.40
CA ARG A 51 -4.80 -6.05 13.92
C ARG A 51 -6.27 -5.66 14.11
N LEU A 52 -6.52 -4.45 14.61
CA LEU A 52 -7.89 -3.92 14.76
C LEU A 52 -8.49 -3.63 13.38
N PHE A 53 -7.70 -3.03 12.49
CA PHE A 53 -8.10 -2.77 11.11
C PHE A 53 -8.56 -4.04 10.40
N GLU A 54 -7.83 -5.15 10.49
CA GLU A 54 -8.24 -6.42 9.87
C GLU A 54 -9.55 -6.97 10.44
N ILE A 55 -9.82 -6.76 11.74
CA ILE A 55 -11.06 -7.18 12.40
C ILE A 55 -12.23 -6.31 11.93
N ASP A 56 -12.09 -4.99 11.95
CA ASP A 56 -13.17 -4.07 11.56
C ASP A 56 -13.39 -4.03 10.05
N ALA A 57 -12.35 -4.25 9.24
CA ALA A 57 -12.48 -4.44 7.79
C ALA A 57 -13.35 -5.66 7.47
N LYS A 58 -13.21 -6.76 8.23
CA LYS A 58 -14.09 -7.94 8.11
C LYS A 58 -15.53 -7.69 8.55
N LYS A 59 -15.77 -6.74 9.46
CA LYS A 59 -17.14 -6.33 9.85
C LYS A 59 -17.84 -5.51 8.76
N GLY A 60 -17.11 -5.05 7.74
CA GLY A 60 -17.68 -4.36 6.57
C GLY A 60 -17.92 -2.87 6.75
N GLN A 61 -17.70 -2.31 7.95
CA GLN A 61 -17.79 -0.88 8.20
C GLN A 61 -16.58 -0.46 9.04
N ILE A 62 -15.63 0.22 8.40
CA ILE A 62 -14.38 0.60 9.02
C ILE A 62 -14.02 2.04 8.66
N ASN A 63 -13.68 2.84 9.67
CA ASN A 63 -13.16 4.19 9.48
C ASN A 63 -11.64 4.13 9.25
N LEU A 64 -11.22 4.11 7.99
CA LEU A 64 -9.80 4.01 7.59
C LEU A 64 -8.92 5.08 8.28
N THR A 65 -9.47 6.27 8.50
CA THR A 65 -8.82 7.42 9.14
C THR A 65 -8.51 7.20 10.63
N ASP A 66 -9.15 6.23 11.29
CA ASP A 66 -8.91 5.93 12.71
C ASP A 66 -7.70 4.99 12.90
N TYR A 67 -7.47 4.10 11.92
CA TYR A 67 -6.40 3.09 11.93
C TYR A 67 -5.09 3.59 11.35
N GLY A 68 -5.14 4.67 10.57
CA GLY A 68 -3.99 5.14 9.83
C GLY A 68 -4.29 6.40 9.03
N LYS A 69 -3.39 6.70 8.08
CA LYS A 69 -3.50 7.87 7.22
C LYS A 69 -3.93 7.45 5.82
N ILE A 70 -5.00 8.05 5.32
CA ILE A 70 -5.40 7.91 3.92
C ILE A 70 -4.36 8.65 3.06
N LEU A 71 -3.71 7.92 2.17
CA LEU A 71 -2.73 8.46 1.23
C LEU A 71 -3.45 9.00 -0.01
N TYR A 72 -4.27 8.15 -0.61
CA TYR A 72 -5.02 8.47 -1.82
C TYR A 72 -6.42 7.88 -1.73
N SER A 73 -7.39 8.58 -2.30
CA SER A 73 -8.76 8.10 -2.43
C SER A 73 -9.35 8.66 -3.70
N ALA A 74 -10.01 7.82 -4.49
CA ALA A 74 -10.79 8.30 -5.62
C ALA A 74 -12.02 7.43 -5.87
N TYR A 75 -12.97 8.00 -6.60
CA TYR A 75 -14.08 7.25 -7.14
C TYR A 75 -13.61 6.41 -8.34
N GLY A 76 -13.99 5.14 -8.36
CA GLY A 76 -13.58 4.15 -9.33
C GLY A 76 -13.66 2.74 -8.76
N GLN A 77 -13.74 1.74 -9.63
CA GLN A 77 -13.73 0.34 -9.23
C GLN A 77 -12.34 -0.12 -8.78
N ASP A 78 -11.29 0.39 -9.43
CA ASP A 78 -9.90 0.07 -9.14
C ASP A 78 -9.03 1.33 -9.33
N PRO A 79 -7.92 1.47 -8.58
CA PRO A 79 -6.98 2.56 -8.78
C PRO A 79 -6.35 2.53 -10.18
N PRO A 80 -6.30 3.67 -10.89
CA PRO A 80 -5.65 3.75 -12.19
C PRO A 80 -4.14 3.59 -12.05
N ASP A 81 -3.49 3.18 -13.13
CA ASP A 81 -2.05 2.88 -13.17
C ASP A 81 -1.18 4.05 -12.70
N ASP A 82 -1.60 5.29 -12.96
CA ASP A 82 -0.93 6.51 -12.47
C ASP A 82 -0.80 6.52 -10.94
N ILE A 83 -1.85 6.10 -10.22
CA ILE A 83 -1.86 6.05 -8.77
C ILE A 83 -1.05 4.86 -8.27
N LYS A 84 -1.15 3.69 -8.92
CA LYS A 84 -0.30 2.53 -8.60
C LYS A 84 1.18 2.87 -8.75
N LYS A 85 1.53 3.60 -9.81
CA LYS A 85 2.88 4.08 -10.06
C LYS A 85 3.35 5.08 -9.01
N LYS A 86 2.50 6.03 -8.59
CA LYS A 86 2.80 6.94 -7.47
C LYS A 86 2.97 6.20 -6.15
N MET A 87 2.13 5.20 -5.87
CA MET A 87 2.27 4.34 -4.69
C MET A 87 3.59 3.57 -4.69
N LYS A 88 3.98 3.03 -5.83
CA LYS A 88 5.27 2.36 -5.99
C LYS A 88 6.45 3.31 -5.86
N ASP A 89 6.40 4.46 -6.52
CA ASP A 89 7.51 5.43 -6.55
C ASP A 89 7.71 6.12 -5.19
N GLU A 90 6.63 6.63 -4.57
CA GLU A 90 6.71 7.35 -3.31
C GLU A 90 6.80 6.44 -2.08
N TYR A 91 6.09 5.30 -2.11
CA TYR A 91 5.93 4.44 -0.93
C TYR A 91 6.53 3.05 -1.09
N GLY A 92 6.97 2.65 -2.30
CA GLY A 92 7.46 1.29 -2.55
C GLY A 92 6.37 0.22 -2.48
N PHE A 93 5.09 0.59 -2.63
CA PHE A 93 3.98 -0.35 -2.58
C PHE A 93 3.74 -0.98 -3.95
N GLU A 94 3.83 -2.32 -4.01
CA GLU A 94 3.52 -3.13 -5.19
C GLU A 94 2.35 -4.06 -4.82
N GLU A 95 1.21 -3.90 -5.50
CA GLU A 95 0.02 -4.77 -5.37
C GLU A 95 0.07 -5.96 -6.35
#